data_AF-A7EPW2-F1
#
_entry.id   AF-A7EPW2-F1
#
_cell.length_a   1.000
_cell.length_b   1.000
_cell.length_c   1.000
_cell.angle_alpha   90.00
_cell.angle_beta   90.00
_cell.angle_gamma   90.00
#
_symmetry.space_group_name_H-M   'P 1'
#
loop_
_entity.id
_entity.type
_entity.pdbx_description
1 polymer ?
#
loop_
_entity_poly.entity_id
_entity_poly.type
_entity_poly.pdbx_seq_one_letter_code
_entity_poly.pdbx_strand_id
1 'polypeptide(L)'
;MTELEEKSLLQYILDIDERGFNPRISDVEDMANYILETQGAKKIGKLWAHRFVKQYTELKTCFNCVYDFQRVLCEDPELIERWFRLMSNMQAKYSILDCDFYNFDKTSFIIGQISLYIVVTKVDQCGKSKAI
;
A
#
# COMPACT_ATOMS: atom_id res chain seq x y z
N MET A 1 -19.61 21.48 3.05
CA MET A 1 -19.74 20.35 2.12
C MET A 1 -21.13 19.81 2.26
N THR A 2 -21.81 19.61 1.14
CA THR A 2 -23.17 19.04 1.09
C THR A 2 -23.12 17.52 1.02
N GLU A 3 -24.18 16.81 1.43
CA GLU A 3 -24.22 15.35 1.35
C GLU A 3 -24.05 14.83 -0.09
N LEU A 4 -24.50 15.60 -1.09
CA LEU A 4 -24.37 15.23 -2.50
C LEU A 4 -22.91 15.31 -2.98
N GLU A 5 -22.16 16.30 -2.52
CA GLU A 5 -20.72 16.39 -2.77
C GLU A 5 -19.97 15.26 -2.09
N GLU A 6 -20.30 14.95 -0.84
CA GLU A 6 -19.69 13.84 -0.10
C GLU A 6 -19.91 12.50 -0.82
N LYS A 7 -21.13 12.24 -1.30
CA LYS A 7 -21.43 11.04 -2.09
C LYS A 7 -20.70 11.01 -3.43
N SER A 8 -20.56 12.16 -4.10
CA SER A 8 -19.83 12.25 -5.36
C SER A 8 -18.33 11.98 -5.14
N LEU A 9 -17.76 12.50 -4.06
CA LEU A 9 -16.38 12.25 -3.65
C LEU A 9 -16.17 10.77 -3.28
N LEU A 10 -17.11 10.15 -2.57
CA LEU A 10 -17.08 8.72 -2.26
C LEU A 10 -17.02 7.87 -3.55
N GLN A 11 -17.90 8.14 -4.51
CA GLN A 11 -17.92 7.42 -5.79
C GLN A 11 -16.61 7.61 -6.56
N TYR A 12 -16.07 8.83 -6.55
CA TYR A 12 -14.77 9.11 -7.16
C TYR A 12 -13.63 8.32 -6.51
N ILE A 13 -13.59 8.25 -5.16
CA ILE A 13 -12.59 7.46 -4.42
C ILE A 13 -12.68 5.97 -4.76
N LEU A 14 -13.89 5.44 -4.92
CA LEU A 14 -14.08 4.03 -5.30
C LEU A 14 -13.61 3.76 -6.75
N ASP A 15 -13.88 4.67 -7.69
CA ASP A 15 -13.43 4.54 -9.09
C ASP A 15 -11.90 4.59 -9.22
N ILE A 16 -11.22 5.48 -8.48
CA ILE A 16 -9.74 5.52 -8.51
C ILE A 16 -9.11 4.31 -7.84
N ASP A 17 -9.73 3.77 -6.78
CA ASP A 17 -9.30 2.54 -6.10
C ASP A 17 -9.43 1.32 -7.03
N GLU A 18 -10.49 1.26 -7.84
CA GLU A 18 -10.69 0.23 -8.86
C GLU A 18 -9.62 0.29 -9.97
N ARG A 19 -9.14 1.50 -10.29
CA ARG A 19 -8.03 1.72 -11.23
C ARG A 19 -6.64 1.46 -10.64
N GLY A 20 -6.57 1.04 -9.37
CA GLY A 20 -5.31 0.74 -8.67
C GLY A 20 -4.61 1.95 -8.07
N PHE A 21 -5.27 3.12 -8.02
CA PHE A 21 -4.75 4.31 -7.35
C PHE A 21 -5.41 4.44 -5.98
N ASN A 22 -4.64 4.16 -4.92
CA ASN A 22 -5.14 4.27 -3.56
C ASN A 22 -4.78 5.66 -2.98
N PRO A 23 -5.75 6.58 -2.81
CA PRO A 23 -5.48 7.91 -2.26
C PRO A 23 -5.10 7.84 -0.78
N ARG A 24 -4.26 8.77 -0.31
CA ARG A 24 -4.00 8.98 1.12
C ARG A 24 -5.09 9.84 1.74
N ILE A 25 -5.15 9.86 3.07
CA ILE A 25 -6.06 10.75 3.82
C ILE A 25 -5.83 12.22 3.43
N SER A 26 -4.58 12.65 3.24
CA SER A 26 -4.26 14.00 2.76
C SER A 26 -4.84 14.28 1.38
N ASP A 27 -4.78 13.29 0.48
CA ASP A 27 -5.28 13.44 -0.88
C ASP A 27 -6.82 13.58 -0.86
N VAL A 28 -7.51 12.88 0.06
CA VAL A 28 -8.96 13.05 0.30
C VAL A 28 -9.29 14.44 0.85
N GLU A 29 -8.46 14.98 1.76
CA GLU A 29 -8.60 16.37 2.24
C GLU A 29 -8.43 17.38 1.11
N ASP A 30 -7.48 17.17 0.21
CA ASP A 30 -7.21 18.06 -0.92
C ASP A 30 -8.35 18.03 -1.94
N MET A 31 -8.88 16.84 -2.27
CA MET A 31 -10.07 16.71 -3.13
C MET A 31 -11.28 17.42 -2.54
N ALA A 32 -11.50 17.26 -1.23
CA ALA A 32 -12.56 17.94 -0.51
C ALA A 32 -12.39 19.47 -0.51
N ASN A 33 -11.18 19.96 -0.28
CA ASN A 33 -10.88 21.39 -0.33
C ASN A 33 -11.04 21.96 -1.74
N TYR A 34 -10.69 21.21 -2.78
CA TYR A 34 -10.87 21.61 -4.18
C TYR A 34 -12.36 21.85 -4.50
N ILE A 35 -13.25 20.94 -4.08
CA ILE A 35 -14.70 21.11 -4.24
C ILE A 35 -15.17 22.37 -3.52
N LEU A 36 -14.71 22.62 -2.29
CA LEU A 36 -15.11 23.81 -1.53
C LEU A 36 -14.58 25.11 -2.13
N GLU A 37 -13.35 25.10 -2.65
CA GLU A 37 -12.74 26.27 -3.28
C GLU A 37 -13.49 26.68 -4.55
N THR A 38 -13.92 25.72 -5.38
CA THR A 38 -14.75 26.01 -6.56
C THR A 38 -16.11 26.65 -6.21
N GLN A 39 -16.58 26.47 -4.98
CA GLN A 39 -17.82 27.07 -4.47
C GLN A 39 -17.59 28.38 -3.71
N GLY A 40 -16.35 28.84 -3.57
CA GLY A 40 -16.00 30.00 -2.75
C GLY A 40 -16.20 29.76 -1.25
N ALA A 41 -16.24 28.50 -0.81
CA ALA A 41 -16.43 28.12 0.58
C ALA A 41 -15.10 28.04 1.35
N LYS A 42 -15.19 28.05 2.68
CA LYS A 42 -14.02 27.91 3.57
C LYS A 42 -13.45 26.50 3.51
N LYS A 43 -12.12 26.37 3.69
CA LYS A 43 -11.42 25.08 3.82
C LYS A 43 -12.02 24.17 4.88
N ILE A 44 -11.91 22.86 4.63
CA ILE A 44 -12.43 21.81 5.48
C ILE A 44 -11.61 21.66 6.77
N GLY A 45 -12.22 21.08 7.80
CA GLY A 45 -11.56 20.88 9.09
C GLY A 45 -10.53 19.75 9.04
N LYS A 46 -9.45 19.86 9.81
CA LYS A 46 -8.33 18.89 9.87
C LYS A 46 -8.71 17.43 10.21
N LEU A 47 -9.87 17.22 10.85
CA LEU A 47 -10.35 15.88 11.21
C LEU A 47 -11.45 15.39 10.27
N TRP A 48 -11.82 16.18 9.27
CA TRP A 48 -12.95 15.87 8.42
C TRP A 48 -12.70 14.62 7.59
N ALA A 49 -11.53 14.46 6.93
CA ALA A 49 -11.26 13.28 6.11
C ALA A 49 -11.22 11.99 6.94
N HIS A 50 -10.65 12.03 8.15
CA HIS A 50 -10.72 10.90 9.08
C HIS A 50 -12.15 10.52 9.47
N ARG A 51 -13.02 11.52 9.69
CA ARG A 51 -14.44 11.28 9.99
C ARG A 51 -15.20 10.77 8.78
N PHE A 52 -14.94 11.32 7.60
CA PHE A 52 -15.50 10.89 6.33
C PHE A 52 -15.23 9.40 6.07
N VAL A 53 -13.96 8.97 6.15
CA VAL A 53 -13.61 7.56 5.97
C VAL A 53 -14.23 6.66 7.04
N LYS A 54 -14.41 7.16 8.27
CA LYS A 54 -15.08 6.41 9.34
C LYS A 54 -16.60 6.33 9.16
N GLN A 55 -17.21 7.31 8.49
CA GLN A 55 -18.64 7.42 8.27
C GLN A 55 -19.13 6.45 7.18
N TYR A 56 -18.34 6.26 6.12
CA TYR A 56 -18.69 5.37 5.01
C TYR A 56 -18.09 3.99 5.22
N THR A 57 -18.95 2.99 5.47
CA THR A 57 -18.55 1.60 5.65
C THR A 57 -17.94 0.95 4.41
N GLU A 58 -18.08 1.57 3.25
CA GLU A 58 -17.48 1.14 1.99
C GLU A 58 -15.97 1.41 1.93
N LEU A 59 -15.48 2.37 2.73
CA LEU A 59 -14.09 2.78 2.78
C LEU A 59 -13.37 2.20 4.01
N LYS A 60 -12.08 1.94 3.86
CA LYS A 60 -11.20 1.52 4.94
C LYS A 60 -9.82 2.13 4.78
N THR A 61 -9.19 2.45 5.90
CA THR A 61 -7.76 2.78 5.91
C THR A 61 -6.94 1.50 5.99
N CYS A 62 -6.00 1.35 5.07
CA CYS A 62 -5.17 0.16 4.94
C CYS A 62 -3.71 0.58 4.79
N PHE A 63 -2.81 -0.26 5.30
CA PHE A 63 -1.40 -0.06 5.09
C PHE A 63 -1.03 -0.57 3.69
N ASN A 64 -0.45 0.30 2.87
CA ASN A 64 0.09 -0.05 1.57
C ASN A 64 1.61 -0.07 1.66
N CYS A 65 2.21 -1.13 1.10
CA CYS A 65 3.62 -1.14 0.75
C CYS A 65 3.75 -0.74 -0.71
N VAL A 66 4.67 0.17 -1.01
CA VAL A 66 5.24 0.24 -2.36
C VAL A 66 5.95 -1.09 -2.57
N TYR A 67 5.26 -2.02 -3.21
CA TYR A 67 5.88 -3.24 -3.69
C TYR A 67 6.78 -2.83 -4.85
N ASP A 68 8.03 -3.27 -4.84
CA ASP A 68 8.94 -3.05 -5.95
C ASP A 68 8.51 -3.96 -7.10
N PHE A 69 7.46 -3.54 -7.83
CA PHE A 69 6.91 -4.28 -8.96
C PHE A 69 7.97 -4.61 -10.02
N GLN A 70 9.01 -3.77 -10.13
CA GLN A 70 10.12 -4.06 -11.04
C GLN A 70 10.93 -5.28 -10.59
N ARG A 71 11.09 -5.50 -9.28
CA ARG A 71 11.73 -6.72 -8.77
C ARG A 71 10.91 -7.96 -9.07
N VAL A 72 9.60 -7.96 -8.83
CA VAL A 72 8.73 -9.11 -9.13
C VAL A 72 8.80 -9.51 -10.59
N LEU A 73 8.79 -8.51 -11.48
CA LEU A 73 8.88 -8.75 -12.92
C LEU A 73 10.28 -9.23 -13.36
N CYS A 74 11.30 -8.95 -12.56
CA CYS A 74 12.68 -9.40 -12.79
C CYS A 74 13.06 -10.65 -11.98
N GLU A 75 12.15 -11.21 -11.19
CA GLU A 75 12.36 -12.47 -10.47
C GLU A 75 12.24 -13.63 -11.46
N ASP A 76 13.39 -14.16 -11.87
CA ASP A 76 13.49 -15.36 -12.70
C ASP A 76 13.51 -16.61 -11.78
N PRO A 77 12.50 -17.50 -11.86
CA PRO A 77 12.43 -18.70 -11.05
C PRO A 77 13.68 -19.58 -11.16
N GLU A 78 14.29 -19.67 -12.36
CA GLU A 78 15.50 -20.46 -12.56
C GLU A 78 16.71 -19.83 -11.86
N LEU A 79 16.82 -18.51 -11.89
CA LEU A 79 17.88 -17.77 -11.21
C LEU A 79 17.78 -17.92 -9.69
N ILE A 80 16.55 -17.85 -9.16
CA ILE A 80 16.25 -18.03 -7.73
C ILE A 80 16.59 -19.45 -7.30
N GLU A 81 16.14 -20.47 -8.05
CA GLU A 81 16.43 -21.88 -7.76
C GLU A 81 17.95 -22.14 -7.80
N ARG A 82 18.65 -21.60 -8.81
CA ARG A 82 20.09 -21.73 -8.93
C ARG A 82 20.83 -21.12 -7.75
N TRP A 83 20.37 -19.98 -7.25
CA TRP A 83 20.92 -19.32 -6.06
C TRP A 83 20.73 -20.18 -4.80
N PHE A 84 19.51 -20.71 -4.57
CA PHE A 84 19.24 -21.59 -3.42
C PHE A 84 20.09 -22.86 -3.47
N ARG A 85 20.23 -23.48 -4.65
CA ARG A 85 21.10 -24.65 -4.83
C ARG A 85 22.56 -24.33 -4.50
N LEU A 86 23.05 -23.15 -4.89
CA LEU A 86 24.41 -22.71 -4.55
C LEU A 86 24.58 -22.49 -3.05
N MET A 87 23.58 -21.93 -2.38
CA MET A 87 23.56 -21.77 -0.92
C MET A 87 23.57 -23.11 -0.19
N SER A 88 22.72 -24.06 -0.58
CA SER A 88 22.73 -25.41 0.01
C SER A 88 24.07 -26.12 -0.19
N ASN A 89 24.71 -25.94 -1.35
CA ASN A 89 26.05 -26.49 -1.60
C ASN A 89 27.12 -25.86 -0.70
N MET A 90 27.06 -24.54 -0.45
CA MET A 90 27.96 -23.88 0.49
C MET A 90 27.72 -24.33 1.92
N GLN A 91 26.45 -24.46 2.33
CA GLN A 91 26.08 -24.97 3.65
C GLN A 91 26.69 -26.36 3.89
N ALA A 92 26.51 -27.27 2.93
CA ALA A 92 27.07 -28.62 2.99
C ALA A 92 28.61 -28.63 2.98
N LYS A 93 29.24 -27.75 2.18
CA LYS A 93 30.71 -27.68 2.07
C LYS A 93 31.38 -27.17 3.34
N TYR A 94 30.77 -26.19 4.00
CA TYR A 94 31.35 -25.51 5.16
C TYR A 94 30.73 -25.97 6.49
N SER A 95 29.84 -26.97 6.46
CA SER A 95 29.09 -27.47 7.63
C SER A 95 28.43 -26.35 8.42
N ILE A 96 27.86 -25.37 7.72
CA ILE A 96 27.16 -24.23 8.34
C ILE A 96 25.87 -24.75 8.94
N LEU A 97 25.70 -24.57 10.25
CA LEU A 97 24.51 -25.03 10.94
C LEU A 97 23.35 -24.07 10.71
N ASP A 98 22.11 -24.59 10.72
CA ASP A 98 20.91 -23.75 10.59
C ASP A 98 20.85 -22.66 11.68
N CYS A 99 21.44 -22.89 12.86
CA CYS A 99 21.54 -21.89 13.92
C CYS A 99 22.47 -20.70 13.58
N ASP A 100 23.39 -20.88 12.64
CA ASP A 100 24.34 -19.83 12.20
C ASP A 100 23.73 -18.92 11.13
N PHE A 101 22.53 -19.23 10.64
CA PHE A 101 21.77 -18.36 9.72
C PHE A 101 21.00 -17.24 10.43
N TYR A 102 21.14 -17.11 11.76
CA TYR A 102 20.52 -16.03 12.51
C TYR A 102 21.03 -14.68 11.96
N ASN A 103 20.13 -13.90 11.33
CA ASN A 103 20.32 -12.63 10.58
C ASN A 103 20.27 -12.72 9.04
N PHE A 104 20.12 -13.90 8.42
CA PHE A 104 19.95 -13.98 6.96
C PHE A 104 18.56 -13.49 6.50
N ASP A 105 17.56 -13.65 7.38
CA ASP A 105 16.21 -13.06 7.26
C ASP A 105 16.21 -11.53 7.37
N LYS A 106 17.23 -10.94 8.01
CA LYS A 106 17.36 -9.49 8.20
C LYS A 106 18.05 -8.76 7.05
N THR A 107 18.67 -9.46 6.09
CA THR A 107 19.59 -8.84 5.12
C THR A 107 19.14 -8.89 3.66
N SER A 108 18.01 -9.54 3.34
CA SER A 108 17.63 -9.77 1.93
C SER A 108 16.52 -8.88 1.38
N PHE A 109 15.71 -8.20 2.20
CA PHE A 109 14.64 -7.34 1.69
C PHE A 109 14.54 -6.02 2.47
N ILE A 110 15.45 -5.11 2.11
CA ILE A 110 15.34 -3.65 2.20
C ILE A 110 14.72 -3.12 3.50
N ILE A 111 15.55 -3.08 4.55
CA ILE A 111 15.30 -2.17 5.68
C ILE A 111 15.51 -0.74 5.17
N GLY A 112 14.42 0.01 4.90
CA GLY A 112 14.47 1.46 4.66
C GLY A 112 13.70 2.00 3.44
N GLN A 113 13.54 1.26 2.34
CA GLN A 113 12.70 1.72 1.20
C GLN A 113 11.23 1.34 1.33
N ILE A 114 10.92 0.27 2.06
CA ILE A 114 9.54 -0.18 2.24
C ILE A 114 8.90 0.70 3.33
N SER A 115 8.60 1.94 2.98
CA SER A 115 7.83 2.84 3.84
C SER A 115 6.38 2.43 3.79
N LEU A 116 5.88 1.88 4.89
CA LEU A 116 4.47 1.61 5.09
C LEU A 116 3.72 2.95 5.11
N TYR A 117 2.79 3.17 4.18
CA TYR A 117 1.95 4.37 4.19
C TYR A 117 0.48 3.99 4.26
N ILE A 118 -0.31 4.84 4.92
CA ILE A 118 -1.75 4.61 5.10
C ILE A 118 -2.48 5.19 3.89
N VAL A 119 -3.25 4.34 3.22
CA VAL A 119 -4.12 4.70 2.10
C VAL A 119 -5.58 4.42 2.46
N VAL A 120 -6.48 5.07 1.76
CA VAL A 120 -7.91 4.83 1.78
C VAL A 120 -8.23 3.93 0.59
N THR A 121 -8.84 2.78 0.85
CA THR A 121 -9.29 1.82 -0.18
C THR A 121 -10.71 1.40 0.09
N LYS A 122 -11.32 0.71 -0.87
CA LYS A 122 -12.52 -0.07 -0.61
C LYS A 122 -12.24 -1.14 0.45
N VAL A 123 -13.21 -1.43 1.32
CA VAL A 123 -13.10 -2.48 2.35
C VAL A 123 -12.64 -3.81 1.76
N ASP A 124 -13.16 -4.18 0.59
CA ASP A 124 -12.88 -5.45 -0.06
C ASP A 124 -11.45 -5.59 -0.58
N GLN A 125 -10.73 -4.49 -0.80
CA GLN A 125 -9.34 -4.52 -1.28
C GLN A 125 -8.33 -4.56 -0.13
N CYS A 126 -8.76 -4.21 1.08
CA CYS A 126 -7.89 -4.16 2.26
C CYS A 126 -7.35 -5.53 2.63
N GLY A 127 -6.04 -5.75 2.48
CA GLY A 127 -5.38 -7.00 2.85
C GLY A 127 -5.43 -8.10 1.77
N LYS A 128 -5.97 -7.80 0.57
CA LYS A 128 -5.79 -8.69 -0.58
C LYS A 128 -4.38 -8.54 -1.13
N SER A 129 -3.72 -9.67 -1.39
CA SER A 129 -2.49 -9.68 -2.18
C SER A 129 -2.77 -9.03 -3.53
N LYS A 130 -1.91 -8.09 -3.94
CA LYS A 130 -1.99 -7.53 -5.29
C LYS A 130 -1.80 -8.69 -6.26
N ALA A 131 -2.80 -8.95 -7.11
CA ALA A 131 -2.68 -9.97 -8.13
C ALA A 131 -1.57 -9.58 -9.11
N ILE A 132 -0.73 -10.54 -9.47
CA ILE A 132 0.33 -10.42 -10.49
C ILE A 132 -0.31 -10.64 -11.86
#